data_AF-A0A1H6F6H7-F1
#
_entry.id   AF-A0A1H6F6H7-F1
#
_cell.length_a   1.000
_cell.length_b   1.000
_cell.length_c   1.000
_cell.angle_alpha   90.00
_cell.angle_beta   90.00
_cell.angle_gamma   90.00
#
_symmetry.space_group_name_H-M   'P 1'
#
loop_
_entity.id
_entity.type
_entity.pdbx_description
1 polymer ?
#
loop_
_entity_poly.entity_id
_entity_poly.type
_entity_poly.pdbx_seq_one_letter_code
_entity_poly.pdbx_strand_id
1 'polypeptide(L)'
;MVELEPIPEEETEMEKTHQEGDLEMHGRVDILRDMTCGDEARLKKLIENHHRYTNSERAQEILDNWANYREKFIKVMPVDYRRALMQMKQESQSTSASA
;
A
#
# COMPACT_ATOMS: atom_id res chain seq x y z
N MET A 1 42.97 13.67 20.59
CA MET A 1 42.30 12.37 20.34
C MET A 1 40.88 12.56 20.80
N VAL A 2 39.90 12.46 19.89
CA VAL A 2 38.47 12.63 20.21
C VAL A 2 37.87 11.23 20.22
N GLU A 3 37.40 10.78 21.37
CA GLU A 3 36.64 9.54 21.51
C GLU A 3 35.21 9.82 21.04
N LEU A 4 34.78 9.12 19.99
CA LEU A 4 33.41 9.12 19.52
C LEU A 4 32.70 7.89 20.11
N GLU A 5 31.59 8.11 20.78
CA GLU A 5 30.68 7.03 21.18
C GLU A 5 29.87 6.56 19.95
N PRO A 6 29.71 5.25 19.74
CA PRO A 6 28.87 4.72 18.66
C PRO A 6 27.39 4.93 18.99
N ILE A 7 26.65 5.50 18.04
CA ILE A 7 25.21 5.72 18.17
C ILE A 7 24.48 4.39 17.85
N PRO A 8 23.65 3.85 18.76
CA PRO A 8 23.01 2.53 18.61
C PRO A 8 21.94 2.46 17.49
N GLU A 9 21.66 3.55 16.78
CA GLU A 9 20.55 3.64 15.82
C GLU A 9 20.96 3.20 14.41
N GLU A 10 22.26 3.21 14.09
CA GLU A 10 22.75 2.85 12.74
C GLU A 10 22.84 1.34 12.46
N GLU A 11 22.83 0.48 13.49
CA GLU A 11 22.87 -0.98 13.30
C GLU A 11 21.51 -1.57 12.86
N THR A 12 20.41 -0.88 13.18
CA THR A 12 19.05 -1.32 12.83
C THR A 12 18.66 -1.07 11.37
N GLU A 13 19.40 -0.25 10.62
CA GLU A 13 19.03 0.10 9.24
C GLU A 13 19.79 -0.67 8.15
N MET A 14 20.81 -1.47 8.50
CA MET A 14 21.59 -2.21 7.48
C MET A 14 21.20 -3.68 7.28
N GLU A 15 20.33 -4.27 8.12
CA GLU A 15 20.08 -5.72 8.08
C GLU A 15 18.59 -6.12 7.90
N LYS A 16 17.93 -5.59 6.86
CA LYS A 16 16.82 -6.32 6.21
C LYS A 16 16.96 -6.31 4.68
N THR A 17 17.98 -7.05 4.25
CA THR A 17 17.97 -7.94 3.08
C THR A 17 17.52 -7.36 1.73
N HIS A 18 18.53 -7.09 0.90
CA HIS A 18 18.62 -7.38 -0.53
C HIS A 18 17.48 -8.24 -1.10
N GLN A 19 16.70 -7.64 -2.01
CA GLN A 19 16.08 -8.38 -3.10
C GLN A 19 16.37 -7.62 -4.40
N GLU A 20 17.55 -7.90 -4.97
CA GLU A 20 17.88 -7.59 -6.36
C GLU A 20 16.85 -8.27 -7.27
N GLY A 21 16.19 -7.46 -8.10
CA GLY A 21 15.10 -7.88 -8.97
C GLY A 21 14.46 -6.66 -9.62
N ASP A 22 15.25 -5.96 -10.44
CA ASP A 22 14.89 -5.01 -11.50
C ASP A 22 13.43 -4.50 -11.49
N LEU A 23 13.22 -3.35 -10.83
CA LEU A 23 12.11 -2.44 -11.10
C LEU A 23 12.70 -1.04 -11.29
N GLU A 24 13.62 -0.93 -12.25
CA GLU A 24 14.50 0.23 -12.44
C GLU A 24 13.82 1.49 -13.01
N MET A 25 12.50 1.66 -12.88
CA MET A 25 11.83 2.89 -13.34
C MET A 25 10.59 3.39 -12.57
N HIS A 26 10.06 2.68 -11.57
CA HIS A 26 8.74 3.02 -11.00
C HIS A 26 8.73 3.35 -9.51
N GLY A 27 9.61 4.25 -9.06
CA GLY A 27 9.47 4.97 -7.79
C GLY A 27 9.45 4.11 -6.51
N ARG A 28 9.54 4.78 -5.37
CA ARG A 28 9.38 4.13 -4.06
C ARG A 28 7.90 3.81 -3.86
N VAL A 29 7.49 2.57 -4.09
CA VAL A 29 6.11 2.11 -3.96
C VAL A 29 6.06 0.92 -3.02
N ASP A 30 5.19 0.98 -2.02
CA ASP A 30 4.95 -0.13 -1.10
C ASP A 30 3.93 -1.11 -1.67
N ILE A 31 4.26 -2.40 -1.57
CA ILE A 31 3.45 -3.51 -2.03
C ILE A 31 2.84 -4.20 -0.81
N LEU A 32 1.55 -3.95 -0.54
CA LEU A 32 0.83 -4.51 0.60
C LEU A 32 -0.04 -5.69 0.14
N ARG A 33 0.14 -6.85 0.79
CA ARG A 33 -0.74 -8.03 0.61
C ARG A 33 -2.04 -7.94 1.42
N ASP A 34 -2.04 -7.15 2.49
CA ASP A 34 -3.20 -7.03 3.37
C ASP A 34 -4.23 -6.07 2.76
N MET A 35 -5.37 -6.62 2.32
CA MET A 35 -6.54 -5.85 1.92
C MET A 35 -7.44 -5.68 3.14
N THR A 36 -7.59 -4.45 3.63
CA THR A 36 -8.59 -4.21 4.69
C THR A 36 -10.01 -4.43 4.14
N CYS A 37 -10.95 -4.79 5.01
CA CYS A 37 -12.35 -5.09 4.65
C CYS A 37 -13.00 -3.99 3.78
N GLY A 38 -12.65 -2.71 4.01
CA GLY A 38 -13.14 -1.59 3.21
C GLY A 38 -12.56 -1.53 1.78
N ASP A 39 -11.30 -1.94 1.60
CA ASP A 39 -10.65 -1.98 0.29
C ASP A 39 -11.26 -3.08 -0.59
N GLU A 40 -11.61 -4.24 -0.01
CA GLU A 40 -12.20 -5.36 -0.73
C GLU A 40 -13.56 -5.02 -1.32
N ALA A 41 -14.47 -4.46 -0.49
CA ALA A 41 -15.79 -4.05 -0.95
C ALA A 41 -15.70 -2.98 -2.05
N ARG A 42 -14.75 -2.04 -1.93
CA ARG A 42 -14.48 -1.03 -2.94
C ARG A 42 -13.97 -1.64 -4.24
N LEU A 43 -13.01 -2.57 -4.16
CA LEU A 43 -12.43 -3.23 -5.32
C LEU A 43 -13.49 -4.03 -6.08
N LYS A 44 -14.32 -4.79 -5.37
CA LYS A 44 -15.43 -5.54 -5.97
C LYS A 44 -16.36 -4.63 -6.76
N LYS A 45 -16.78 -3.51 -6.17
CA LYS A 45 -17.63 -2.50 -6.83
C LYS A 45 -17.00 -1.92 -8.09
N LEU A 46 -15.68 -1.68 -8.07
CA LEU A 46 -14.96 -1.18 -9.25
C LEU A 46 -14.95 -2.23 -10.39
N ILE A 47 -14.78 -3.51 -10.05
CA ILE A 47 -14.81 -4.61 -11.03
C ILE A 47 -16.23 -4.82 -11.58
N GLU A 48 -17.26 -4.73 -10.73
CA GLU A 48 -18.67 -4.77 -11.15
C GLU A 48 -18.99 -3.65 -12.15
N ASN A 49 -18.55 -2.43 -11.83
CA ASN A 49 -18.69 -1.29 -12.75
C ASN A 49 -17.93 -1.54 -14.05
N HIS A 50 -16.70 -2.04 -13.98
CA HIS A 50 -15.92 -2.35 -15.17
C HIS A 50 -16.66 -3.36 -16.06
N HIS A 51 -17.11 -4.49 -15.50
CA HIS A 51 -17.91 -5.47 -16.24
C HIS A 51 -19.16 -4.83 -16.86
N ARG A 52 -19.89 -4.00 -16.12
CA ARG A 52 -21.09 -3.31 -16.62
C ARG A 52 -20.80 -2.38 -17.80
N TYR A 53 -19.67 -1.69 -17.80
CA TYR A 53 -19.34 -0.71 -18.85
C TYR A 53 -18.61 -1.33 -20.05
N THR A 54 -17.88 -2.44 -19.85
CA THR A 54 -17.04 -3.03 -20.90
C THR A 54 -17.50 -4.40 -21.37
N ASN A 55 -18.46 -5.03 -20.67
CA ASN A 55 -18.85 -6.43 -20.84
C ASN A 55 -17.64 -7.38 -20.83
N SER A 56 -16.62 -7.07 -20.03
CA SER A 56 -15.43 -7.91 -19.91
C SER A 56 -15.79 -9.28 -19.32
N GLU A 57 -15.56 -10.34 -20.10
CA GLU A 57 -15.68 -11.74 -19.64
C GLU A 57 -14.74 -12.00 -18.47
N ARG A 58 -13.53 -11.43 -18.53
CA ARG A 58 -12.55 -11.57 -17.45
C ARG A 58 -13.05 -11.00 -16.12
N ALA A 59 -13.73 -9.86 -16.17
CA ALA A 59 -14.30 -9.27 -14.97
C ALA A 59 -15.44 -10.13 -14.39
N GLN A 60 -16.23 -10.76 -15.27
CA GLN A 60 -17.25 -11.72 -14.86
C GLN A 60 -16.64 -12.94 -14.16
N GLU A 61 -15.59 -13.55 -14.73
CA GLU A 61 -14.89 -14.68 -14.10
C GLU A 61 -14.37 -14.34 -12.70
N ILE A 62 -13.81 -13.14 -12.53
CA ILE A 62 -13.27 -12.67 -11.25
C ILE A 62 -14.39 -12.48 -10.21
N LEU A 63 -15.55 -11.95 -10.62
CA LEU A 63 -16.69 -11.74 -9.74
C LEU A 63 -17.35 -13.06 -9.32
N ASP A 64 -17.42 -14.02 -10.23
CA ASP A 64 -17.97 -15.36 -9.98
C ASP A 64 -17.09 -16.14 -8.97
N ASN A 65 -15.77 -16.05 -9.12
CA ASN A 65 -14.79 -16.73 -8.27
C ASN A 65 -14.14 -15.81 -7.22
N TRP A 66 -14.88 -14.82 -6.72
CA TRP A 66 -14.31 -13.74 -5.91
C TRP A 66 -13.47 -14.21 -4.72
N ALA A 67 -13.90 -15.26 -4.01
CA ALA A 67 -13.19 -15.81 -2.85
C ALA A 67 -11.77 -16.30 -3.17
N ASN A 68 -11.54 -16.79 -4.39
CA ASN A 68 -10.22 -17.27 -4.83
C ASN A 68 -9.37 -16.15 -5.43
N TYR A 69 -10.00 -15.13 -6.02
CA TYR A 69 -9.30 -14.02 -6.66
C TYR A 69 -8.92 -12.90 -5.69
N ARG A 70 -9.70 -12.66 -4.63
CA ARG A 70 -9.42 -11.63 -3.62
C ARG A 70 -8.01 -11.75 -3.02
N GLU A 71 -7.50 -12.96 -2.82
CA GLU A 71 -6.18 -13.22 -2.23
C GLU A 71 -5.03 -12.93 -3.20
N LYS A 72 -5.32 -12.81 -4.49
CA LYS A 72 -4.33 -12.54 -5.54
C LYS A 72 -4.17 -11.04 -5.81
N PHE A 73 -5.06 -10.20 -5.28
CA PHE A 73 -4.95 -8.76 -5.43
C PHE A 73 -3.94 -8.18 -4.45
N ILE A 74 -3.13 -7.26 -4.97
CA ILE A 74 -2.09 -6.58 -4.22
C ILE A 74 -2.42 -5.11 -4.18
N LYS A 75 -2.43 -4.53 -2.98
CA LYS A 75 -2.62 -3.11 -2.79
C LYS A 75 -1.28 -2.39 -2.98
N VAL A 76 -1.21 -1.59 -4.04
CA VAL A 76 -0.02 -0.80 -4.37
C VAL A 76 -0.24 0.62 -3.87
N MET A 77 0.62 1.08 -2.96
CA MET A 77 0.54 2.43 -2.39
C MET A 77 1.88 3.15 -2.59
N PRO A 78 1.92 4.28 -3.31
CA PRO A 78 3.14 5.08 -3.41
C PRO A 78 3.59 5.57 -2.04
N VAL A 79 4.90 5.53 -1.77
CA VAL A 79 5.47 5.92 -0.48
C VAL A 79 5.14 7.37 -0.15
N ASP A 80 5.27 8.27 -1.12
CA ASP A 80 4.97 9.69 -0.93
C ASP A 80 3.48 9.95 -0.66
N TYR A 81 2.60 9.15 -1.28
CA TYR A 81 1.16 9.23 -1.03
C TYR A 81 0.82 8.77 0.40
N ARG A 82 1.45 7.71 0.89
CA ARG A 82 1.30 7.27 2.28
C ARG A 82 1.75 8.36 3.26
N ARG A 83 2.89 9.00 3.00
CA ARG A 83 3.42 10.10 3.84
C ARG A 83 2.45 11.28 3.90
N ALA A 84 1.93 11.72 2.76
CA ALA A 84 0.96 12.80 2.69
C ALA A 84 -0.34 12.48 3.47
N LEU A 85 -0.86 11.26 3.35
CA LEU A 85 -2.05 10.83 4.10
C LEU A 85 -1.82 10.82 5.62
N MET A 86 -0.62 10.43 6.07
CA MET A 86 -0.26 10.45 7.49
C MET A 86 -0.16 11.89 8.02
N GLN A 87 0.42 12.81 7.24
CA GLN A 87 0.51 14.23 7.59
C GLN A 87 -0.89 14.85 7.73
N MET A 88 -1.77 14.66 6.74
CA MET A 88 -3.15 15.16 6.79
C MET A 88 -3.93 14.62 8.00
N LYS A 89 -3.70 13.35 8.37
CA LYS A 89 -4.34 12.74 9.54
C LYS A 89 -3.84 13.35 10.85
N GLN A 90 -2.55 13.67 10.95
CA GLN A 90 -1.97 14.35 12.12
C GLN A 90 -2.47 15.80 12.25
N GLU A 91 -2.57 16.54 11.14
CA GLU A 91 -3.13 17.90 11.12
C GLU A 91 -4.61 17.94 11.52
N SER A 92 -5.37 16.93 11.07
CA SER A 92 -6.79 16.81 11.44
C SER A 92 -6.99 16.52 12.93
N GLN A 93 -6.12 15.68 13.54
CA GLN A 93 -6.23 15.35 14.97
C GLN A 93 -5.75 16.46 15.89
N SER A 94 -4.74 17.23 15.49
CA SER A 94 -4.23 18.38 16.27
C SER A 94 -5.22 19.56 16.28
N THR A 95 -5.96 19.76 15.18
CA THR A 95 -7.02 20.78 15.11
C THR A 95 -8.22 20.44 16.01
N SER A 96 -8.58 19.16 16.15
CA SER A 96 -9.67 18.72 17.05
C SER A 96 -9.31 18.70 18.54
N ALA A 97 -8.02 18.79 18.89
CA ALA A 97 -7.55 18.81 20.29
C ALA A 97 -7.35 20.24 20.83
N SER A 98 -7.50 21.28 19.99
CA SER A 98 -7.30 22.68 20.34
C SER A 98 -8.59 23.52 20.29
N ALA A 99 -9.76 22.86 20.30
CA ALA A 99 -11.08 23.47 20.39
C ALA A 99 -11.84 22.90 21.59
#